data_AF-A0A7F5RGS8-F1
#
_entry.id   AF-A0A7F5RGS8-F1
#
_cell.length_a   1.000
_cell.length_b   1.000
_cell.length_c   1.000
_cell.angle_alpha   90.00
_cell.angle_beta   90.00
_cell.angle_gamma   90.00
#
_symmetry.space_group_name_H-M   'P 1'
#
loop_
_entity.id
_entity.type
_entity.pdbx_description
1 polymer ?
#
loop_
_entity_poly.entity_id
_entity_poly.type
_entity_poly.pdbx_seq_one_letter_code
_entity_poly.pdbx_strand_id
1 'polypeptide(L)'
;MSAWSGIRPLVSDPNKPDTQSLARNHIVHVSDSGLVTIAGGKWTTYRAMAQETIDAAVKHCNLKPERGCQTDGLLIEGAHGWTPTMYIRLVQDFGLECEVAQHLAKSYGDKAFAVAKLASLTGKRWPVIGKKIHPEFPYIDAEVRYGVREYAMTAIDLIARRVRLAFLNVQAAQEALPEVIKIMSEELGWSEAEQKKQLNEATEFLNNEMGQMVNRASRDKLPINLSKEEIQLYIKRFQIIDKDRKGYVSINDIRRSLKEQGKEVSKEELHEILKEIDTNMNGQVEIDEYLQMMSAIKSGHVAYSRFAKMAELEEEKHEKELLKKKISVERSGGGL
;
A
#
# COMPACT_ATOMS: atom_id res chain seq x y z
N MET A 1 -4.45 4.46 -6.35
CA MET A 1 -3.61 5.68 -6.19
C MET A 1 -3.86 6.34 -4.82
N SER A 2 -2.85 6.90 -4.14
CA SER A 2 -3.02 7.63 -2.87
C SER A 2 -2.62 9.11 -3.04
N ALA A 3 -3.22 10.01 -2.27
CA ALA A 3 -2.86 11.43 -2.22
C ALA A 3 -2.62 11.88 -0.78
N TRP A 4 -1.69 12.82 -0.55
CA TRP A 4 -1.47 13.40 0.78
C TRP A 4 -0.99 14.85 0.65
N SER A 5 -1.12 15.60 1.74
CA SER A 5 -0.61 16.97 1.82
C SER A 5 0.24 17.15 3.08
N GLY A 6 1.06 18.19 3.08
CA GLY A 6 1.88 18.56 4.23
C GLY A 6 2.01 20.07 4.30
N ILE A 7 1.96 20.61 5.51
CA ILE A 7 2.16 22.04 5.75
C ILE A 7 3.64 22.28 5.97
N ARG A 8 4.21 23.20 5.20
CA ARG A 8 5.58 23.65 5.43
C ARG A 8 5.57 24.77 6.48
N PRO A 9 6.20 24.60 7.65
CA PRO A 9 6.33 25.69 8.61
C PRO A 9 7.31 26.72 8.04
N LEU A 10 6.77 27.84 7.58
CA LEU A 10 7.52 29.00 7.13
C LEU A 10 7.52 30.02 8.25
N VAL A 11 8.70 30.49 8.63
CA VAL A 11 8.87 31.25 9.87
C VAL A 11 9.44 32.63 9.53
N SER A 12 8.79 33.66 10.07
CA SER A 12 9.32 35.01 10.14
C SER A 12 10.31 35.10 11.31
N ASP A 13 11.51 35.63 11.06
CA ASP A 13 12.53 35.80 12.10
C ASP A 13 12.09 36.91 13.07
N PRO A 14 11.78 36.61 14.35
CA PRO A 14 11.37 37.62 15.33
C PRO A 14 12.50 38.60 15.66
N ASN A 15 13.76 38.26 15.32
CA ASN A 15 14.92 39.13 15.52
C ASN A 15 15.18 40.08 14.34
N LYS A 16 14.38 40.00 13.26
CA LYS A 16 14.52 40.88 12.09
C LYS A 16 13.23 41.66 11.83
N PRO A 17 13.32 42.97 11.57
CA PRO A 17 12.14 43.81 11.33
C PRO A 17 11.47 43.56 9.97
N ASP A 18 12.13 42.85 9.04
CA ASP A 18 11.68 42.74 7.65
C ASP A 18 10.95 41.41 7.38
N THR A 19 9.62 41.50 7.25
CA THR A 19 8.68 40.36 7.12
C THR A 19 8.73 39.64 5.77
N GLN A 20 9.43 40.20 4.77
CA GLN A 20 9.56 39.58 3.44
C GLN A 20 10.68 38.54 3.32
N SER A 21 11.61 38.49 4.27
CA SER A 21 12.68 37.49 4.26
C SER A 21 12.28 36.23 5.04
N LEU A 22 11.29 35.49 4.54
CA LEU A 22 10.98 34.15 5.06
C LEU A 22 12.27 33.32 5.10
N ALA A 23 12.76 33.02 6.30
CA ALA A 23 14.01 32.32 6.47
C ALA A 23 13.87 30.93 5.84
N ARG A 24 14.64 30.64 4.78
CA ARG A 24 14.73 29.28 4.23
C ARG A 24 15.45 28.31 5.17
N ASN A 25 16.07 28.84 6.22
CA ASN A 25 16.79 28.14 7.28
C ASN A 25 15.91 28.02 8.52
N HIS A 26 16.31 27.20 9.50
CA HIS A 26 15.67 27.17 10.80
C HIS A 26 16.08 28.38 11.64
N ILE A 27 15.25 28.69 12.63
CA ILE A 27 15.48 29.71 13.65
C ILE A 27 15.46 29.01 15.01
N VAL A 28 16.40 29.38 15.87
CA VAL A 28 16.40 29.02 17.28
C VAL A 28 16.21 30.31 18.07
N HIS A 29 15.13 30.39 18.84
CA HIS A 29 14.79 31.55 19.67
C HIS A 29 14.63 31.10 21.12
N VAL A 30 15.14 31.89 22.06
CA VAL A 30 14.96 31.66 23.49
C VAL A 30 14.20 32.83 24.09
N SER A 31 13.03 32.59 24.68
CA SER A 31 12.23 33.65 25.31
C SER A 31 12.82 34.11 26.64
N ASP A 32 12.31 35.24 27.15
CA ASP A 32 12.66 35.75 28.48
C ASP A 32 12.29 34.76 29.61
N SER A 33 11.28 33.92 29.39
CA SER A 33 10.91 32.83 30.30
C SER A 33 11.79 31.59 30.19
N GLY A 34 12.74 31.56 29.25
CA GLY A 34 13.66 30.45 28.99
C GLY A 34 13.11 29.33 28.12
N LEU A 35 12.00 29.54 27.43
CA LEU A 35 11.50 28.58 26.43
C LEU A 35 12.38 28.62 25.18
N VAL A 36 12.97 27.47 24.83
CA VAL A 36 13.76 27.29 23.61
C VAL A 36 12.83 26.79 22.50
N THR A 37 12.69 27.59 21.44
CA THR A 37 11.84 27.29 20.28
C THR A 37 12.71 27.11 19.05
N ILE A 38 12.53 25.98 18.37
CA ILE A 38 13.05 25.74 17.02
C ILE A 38 11.90 25.81 16.03
N ALA A 39 12.07 26.56 14.94
CA ALA A 39 11.05 26.70 13.92
C ALA A 39 11.67 26.76 12.51
N GLY A 40 10.98 26.19 11.52
CA GLY A 40 11.41 26.17 10.13
C GLY A 40 12.43 25.05 9.84
N GLY A 41 13.30 25.29 8.85
CA GLY A 41 14.35 24.35 8.47
C GLY A 41 13.94 23.28 7.45
N LYS A 42 14.81 22.29 7.27
CA LYS A 42 14.64 21.19 6.31
C LYS A 42 14.97 19.86 6.95
N TRP A 43 14.36 18.79 6.44
CA TRP A 43 14.72 17.43 6.83
C TRP A 43 16.22 17.16 6.64
N THR A 44 16.83 17.66 5.56
CA THR A 44 18.27 17.46 5.28
C THR A 44 19.21 18.09 6.31
N THR A 45 18.74 19.07 7.10
CA THR A 45 19.57 19.78 8.08
C THR A 45 19.28 19.39 9.51
N TYR A 46 18.35 18.46 9.77
CA TYR A 46 17.78 18.20 11.10
C TYR A 46 18.80 18.00 12.22
N ARG A 47 19.90 17.28 11.96
CA ARG A 47 20.96 17.04 12.94
C ARG A 47 21.64 18.35 13.39
N ALA A 48 21.98 19.22 12.42
CA ALA A 48 22.57 20.52 12.71
C ALA A 48 21.57 21.40 13.47
N MET A 49 20.29 21.39 13.08
CA MET A 49 19.25 22.14 13.79
C MET A 49 19.09 21.68 15.25
N ALA A 50 19.12 20.37 15.49
CA ALA A 50 19.07 19.79 16.83
C ALA A 50 20.29 20.21 17.67
N GLN A 51 21.50 20.15 17.09
CA GLN A 51 22.71 20.60 17.75
C GLN A 51 22.63 22.08 18.15
N GLU A 52 22.28 22.98 17.23
CA GLU A 52 22.17 24.41 17.51
C GLU A 52 21.09 24.71 18.57
N THR A 53 20.00 23.94 18.59
CA THR A 53 18.94 24.07 19.59
C THR A 53 19.45 23.68 20.98
N ILE A 54 20.19 22.57 21.08
CA ILE A 54 20.80 22.13 22.35
C ILE A 54 21.88 23.11 22.80
N ASP A 55 22.71 23.63 21.90
CA ASP A 55 23.75 24.62 22.21
C ASP A 55 23.12 25.91 22.77
N ALA A 56 22.00 26.37 22.20
CA ALA A 56 21.24 27.50 22.72
C ALA A 56 20.68 27.24 24.12
N ALA A 57 20.13 26.04 24.37
CA ALA A 57 19.64 25.65 25.69
C ALA A 57 20.76 25.58 26.74
N VAL A 58 21.91 24.99 26.38
CA VAL A 58 23.10 24.91 27.25
C VAL A 58 23.58 26.31 27.63
N LYS A 59 23.67 27.22 26.65
CA LYS A 59 24.08 28.60 26.88
C LYS A 59 23.09 29.36 27.76
N HIS A 60 21.79 29.27 27.47
CA HIS A 60 20.77 30.03 28.21
C HIS A 60 20.61 29.53 29.66
N CYS A 61 20.63 28.22 29.87
CA CYS A 61 20.50 27.62 31.19
C CYS A 61 21.84 27.51 31.96
N ASN A 62 22.93 28.05 31.41
CA ASN A 62 24.29 27.99 31.98
C ASN A 62 24.72 26.55 32.36
N LEU A 63 24.35 25.58 31.52
CA LEU A 63 24.69 24.17 31.72
C LEU A 63 26.15 23.93 31.37
N LYS A 64 26.77 22.98 32.06
CA LYS A 64 28.17 22.57 31.83
C LYS A 64 28.20 21.10 31.41
N PRO A 65 28.02 20.80 30.12
CA PRO A 65 28.03 19.42 29.66
C PRO A 65 29.45 18.83 29.80
N GLU A 66 29.53 17.56 30.19
CA GLU A 66 30.81 16.85 30.32
C GLU A 66 31.50 16.64 28.97
N ARG A 67 30.73 16.61 27.88
CA ARG A 67 31.19 16.36 26.50
C ARG A 67 30.48 17.29 25.53
N GLY A 68 31.15 17.61 24.42
CA GLY A 68 30.51 18.31 23.30
C GLY A 68 29.55 17.41 22.51
N CYS A 69 28.88 17.96 21.50
CA CYS A 69 27.98 17.21 20.61
C CYS A 69 28.69 15.97 20.01
N GLN A 70 28.08 14.80 20.16
CA GLN A 70 28.59 13.51 19.65
C GLN A 70 27.73 12.94 18.50
N THR A 71 26.81 13.74 17.96
CA THR A 71 25.84 13.24 16.97
C THR A 71 26.42 13.14 15.57
N ASP A 72 27.55 13.80 15.30
CA ASP A 72 28.23 13.69 14.02
C ASP A 72 28.94 12.32 13.91
N GLY A 73 28.66 11.58 12.85
CA GLY A 73 29.09 10.18 12.70
C GLY A 73 28.36 9.16 13.58
N LEU A 74 27.38 9.58 14.40
CA LEU A 74 26.57 8.65 15.17
C LEU A 74 25.64 7.87 14.23
N LEU A 75 25.84 6.56 14.18
CA LEU A 75 24.95 5.66 13.44
C LEU A 75 23.60 5.57 14.16
N ILE A 76 22.53 5.76 13.41
CA ILE A 76 21.16 5.55 13.90
C ILE A 76 20.85 4.05 14.00
N GLU A 77 19.81 3.72 14.76
CA GLU A 77 19.34 2.35 14.89
C GLU A 77 19.03 1.75 13.51
N GLY A 78 19.49 0.52 13.26
CA GLY A 78 19.43 -0.13 11.96
C GLY A 78 20.73 -0.03 11.14
N ALA A 79 21.64 0.89 11.45
CA ALA A 79 22.77 1.17 10.55
C ALA A 79 24.07 0.41 10.84
N HIS A 80 24.27 -0.17 12.03
CA HIS A 80 25.58 -0.69 12.47
C HIS A 80 26.04 -1.94 11.72
N GLY A 81 25.11 -2.80 11.28
CA GLY A 81 25.40 -4.06 10.59
C GLY A 81 24.86 -4.14 9.16
N TRP A 82 24.47 -3.02 8.56
CA TRP A 82 23.87 -3.02 7.23
C TRP A 82 24.89 -3.34 6.13
N THR A 83 24.50 -4.22 5.20
CA THR A 83 25.24 -4.45 3.95
C THR A 83 24.26 -4.66 2.80
N PRO A 84 24.62 -4.33 1.54
CA PRO A 84 23.74 -4.55 0.38
C PRO A 84 23.30 -6.02 0.19
N THR A 85 24.08 -6.98 0.71
CA THR A 85 23.85 -8.42 0.56
C THR A 85 23.25 -9.07 1.80
N MET A 86 22.96 -8.31 2.86
CA MET A 86 22.44 -8.89 4.11
C MET A 86 21.11 -9.63 3.95
N TYR A 87 20.31 -9.27 2.95
CA TYR A 87 19.06 -9.97 2.64
C TYR A 87 19.28 -11.45 2.29
N ILE A 88 20.46 -11.82 1.78
CA ILE A 88 20.82 -13.22 1.50
C ILE A 88 20.77 -14.05 2.79
N ARG A 89 21.28 -13.49 3.89
CA ARG A 89 21.22 -14.14 5.21
C ARG A 89 19.79 -14.22 5.74
N LEU A 90 18.96 -13.20 5.52
CA LEU A 90 17.54 -13.27 5.88
C LEU A 90 16.81 -14.39 5.11
N VAL A 91 17.15 -14.61 3.84
CA VAL A 91 16.61 -15.73 3.06
C VAL A 91 17.12 -17.08 3.58
N GLN A 92 18.44 -17.21 3.79
CA GLN A 92 19.08 -18.48 4.15
C GLN A 92 18.81 -18.90 5.60
N ASP A 93 18.92 -17.96 6.54
CA ASP A 93 18.86 -18.25 7.98
C ASP A 93 17.39 -18.38 8.46
N PHE A 94 16.45 -17.69 7.81
CA PHE A 94 15.04 -17.62 8.24
C PHE A 94 14.05 -18.23 7.24
N GLY A 95 14.44 -18.45 5.98
CA GLY A 95 13.54 -18.96 4.95
C GLY A 95 12.50 -17.92 4.48
N LEU A 96 12.86 -16.63 4.49
CA LEU A 96 12.01 -15.55 3.98
C LEU A 96 11.98 -15.53 2.44
N GLU A 97 10.87 -15.05 1.87
CA GLU A 97 10.79 -14.73 0.45
C GLU A 97 11.81 -13.64 0.10
N CYS A 98 12.47 -13.74 -1.05
CA CYS A 98 13.55 -12.84 -1.45
C CYS A 98 13.13 -11.36 -1.43
N GLU A 99 11.95 -11.06 -1.96
CA GLU A 99 11.40 -9.69 -2.00
C GLU A 99 11.17 -9.13 -0.59
N VAL A 100 10.62 -9.95 0.33
CA VAL A 100 10.42 -9.59 1.73
C VAL A 100 11.77 -9.37 2.42
N ALA A 101 12.74 -10.25 2.22
CA ALA A 101 14.06 -10.13 2.79
C ALA A 101 14.78 -8.84 2.34
N GLN A 102 14.67 -8.49 1.06
CA GLN A 102 15.21 -7.24 0.52
C GLN A 102 14.52 -6.01 1.12
N HIS A 103 13.18 -6.05 1.23
CA HIS A 103 12.41 -4.99 1.89
C HIS A 103 12.84 -4.79 3.34
N LEU A 104 12.92 -5.86 4.13
CA LEU A 104 13.32 -5.76 5.54
C LEU A 104 14.75 -5.21 5.69
N ALA A 105 15.69 -5.70 4.89
CA ALA A 105 17.07 -5.22 4.89
C ALA A 105 17.19 -3.73 4.52
N LYS A 106 16.34 -3.24 3.61
CA LYS A 106 16.31 -1.84 3.20
C LYS A 106 15.65 -0.94 4.25
N SER A 107 14.61 -1.42 4.91
CA SER A 107 13.76 -0.61 5.80
C SER A 107 14.26 -0.58 7.24
N TYR A 108 14.72 -1.72 7.77
CA TYR A 108 15.13 -1.88 9.18
C TYR A 108 16.64 -2.03 9.35
N GLY A 109 17.39 -2.16 8.25
CA GLY A 109 18.82 -2.41 8.28
C GLY A 109 19.17 -3.63 9.13
N ASP A 110 20.16 -3.52 10.02
CA ASP A 110 20.57 -4.59 10.94
C ASP A 110 19.47 -5.11 11.88
N LYS A 111 18.40 -4.32 12.09
CA LYS A 111 17.22 -4.75 12.85
C LYS A 111 16.32 -5.70 12.07
N ALA A 112 16.51 -5.86 10.77
CA ALA A 112 15.76 -6.82 9.96
C ALA A 112 15.81 -8.25 10.52
N PHE A 113 16.93 -8.64 11.16
CA PHE A 113 17.03 -9.94 11.84
C PHE A 113 16.16 -10.03 13.09
N ALA A 114 16.01 -8.94 13.85
CA ALA A 114 15.11 -8.88 14.99
C ALA A 114 13.64 -8.92 14.53
N VAL A 115 13.31 -8.22 13.44
CA VAL A 115 12.00 -8.28 12.80
C VAL A 115 11.70 -9.71 12.34
N ALA A 116 12.62 -10.35 11.61
CA ALA A 116 12.42 -11.71 11.08
C ALA A 116 12.15 -12.76 12.17
N LYS A 117 12.75 -12.60 13.37
CA LYS A 117 12.50 -13.47 14.53
C LYS A 117 11.05 -13.42 15.04
N LEU A 118 10.30 -12.36 14.74
CA LEU A 118 8.90 -12.18 15.15
C LEU A 118 7.91 -12.70 14.09
N ALA A 119 8.40 -13.20 12.95
CA ALA A 119 7.56 -13.65 11.86
C ALA A 119 6.92 -15.01 12.15
N SER A 120 5.61 -15.12 11.86
CA SER A 120 4.91 -16.40 11.99
C SER A 120 5.34 -17.37 10.88
N LEU A 121 5.22 -18.67 11.18
CA LEU A 121 5.31 -19.74 10.18
C LEU A 121 4.20 -19.56 9.14
N THR A 122 4.52 -19.74 7.87
CA THR A 122 3.52 -19.66 6.78
C THR A 122 2.75 -20.97 6.59
N GLY A 123 3.26 -22.08 7.13
CA GLY A 123 2.77 -23.44 6.87
C GLY A 123 3.13 -23.97 5.47
N LYS A 124 3.91 -23.23 4.67
CA LYS A 124 4.38 -23.64 3.34
C LYS A 124 5.79 -24.21 3.41
N ARG A 125 6.17 -25.00 2.40
CA ARG A 125 7.58 -25.41 2.20
C ARG A 125 8.49 -24.20 1.95
N TRP A 126 7.96 -23.20 1.24
CA TRP A 126 8.63 -21.94 0.96
C TRP A 126 7.59 -20.85 0.66
N PRO A 127 7.77 -19.59 1.12
CA PRO A 127 8.69 -19.18 2.19
C PRO A 127 8.31 -19.85 3.52
N VAL A 128 9.26 -20.10 4.41
CA VAL A 128 9.05 -20.80 5.70
C VAL A 128 8.34 -19.89 6.70
N ILE A 129 8.77 -18.64 6.79
CA ILE A 129 8.20 -17.61 7.68
C ILE A 129 7.83 -16.35 6.90
N GLY A 130 7.13 -15.43 7.56
CA GLY A 130 6.79 -14.12 7.00
C GLY A 130 5.46 -14.17 6.27
N LYS A 131 4.37 -14.21 7.04
CA LYS A 131 3.02 -14.15 6.47
C LYS A 131 2.78 -12.72 6.01
N LYS A 132 2.66 -12.52 4.70
CA LYS A 132 2.34 -11.21 4.12
C LYS A 132 0.99 -10.71 4.65
N ILE A 133 0.92 -9.46 5.09
CA ILE A 133 -0.34 -8.80 5.50
C ILE A 133 -1.21 -8.45 4.30
N HIS A 134 -0.60 -8.28 3.13
CA HIS A 134 -1.28 -8.13 1.84
C HIS A 134 -0.51 -8.93 0.77
N PRO A 135 -1.17 -9.74 -0.09
CA PRO A 135 -0.48 -10.64 -1.02
C PRO A 135 0.50 -9.97 -1.98
N GLU A 136 0.20 -8.73 -2.40
CA GLU A 136 0.94 -7.99 -3.43
C GLU A 136 2.10 -7.13 -2.90
N PHE A 137 2.23 -6.98 -1.57
CA PHE A 137 3.27 -6.14 -0.98
C PHE A 137 4.19 -6.97 -0.09
N PRO A 138 5.47 -6.58 0.07
CA PRO A 138 6.46 -7.33 0.84
C PRO A 138 6.30 -7.19 2.36
N TYR A 139 5.18 -6.65 2.83
CA TYR A 139 4.94 -6.39 4.24
C TYR A 139 4.44 -7.62 4.97
N ILE A 140 5.06 -7.96 6.10
CA ILE A 140 4.71 -9.17 6.86
C ILE A 140 4.18 -8.89 8.26
N ASP A 141 3.51 -9.89 8.83
CA ASP A 141 2.99 -9.89 10.19
C ASP A 141 4.02 -9.50 11.25
N ALA A 142 5.29 -9.86 11.04
CA ALA A 142 6.40 -9.51 11.92
C ALA A 142 6.63 -8.00 12.03
N GLU A 143 6.42 -7.24 10.95
CA GLU A 143 6.58 -5.78 10.96
C GLU A 143 5.48 -5.10 11.77
N VAL A 144 4.30 -5.71 11.86
CA VAL A 144 3.22 -5.24 12.73
C VAL A 144 3.65 -5.34 14.19
N ARG A 145 4.15 -6.52 14.60
CA ARG A 145 4.63 -6.77 15.97
C ARG A 145 5.84 -5.89 16.32
N TYR A 146 6.76 -5.75 15.37
CA TYR A 146 7.93 -4.89 15.56
C TYR A 146 7.53 -3.41 15.65
N GLY A 147 6.59 -2.97 14.83
CA GLY A 147 6.07 -1.60 14.85
C GLY A 147 5.47 -1.22 16.20
N VAL A 148 4.78 -2.14 16.89
CA VAL A 148 4.28 -1.93 18.26
C VAL A 148 5.44 -1.68 19.25
N ARG A 149 6.55 -2.42 19.10
CA ARG A 149 7.77 -2.20 19.91
C ARG A 149 8.45 -0.86 19.57
N GLU A 150 8.24 -0.36 18.36
CA GLU A 150 8.60 0.99 17.94
C GLU A 150 7.49 2.02 18.20
N TYR A 151 6.67 1.80 19.24
CA TYR A 151 5.65 2.71 19.74
C TYR A 151 4.52 3.05 18.74
N ALA A 152 4.21 2.15 17.80
CA ALA A 152 2.97 2.25 17.04
C ALA A 152 1.79 1.86 17.94
N MET A 153 0.98 2.84 18.33
CA MET A 153 -0.12 2.66 19.29
C MET A 153 -1.50 2.73 18.64
N THR A 154 -1.57 3.04 17.34
CA THR A 154 -2.80 3.08 16.56
C THR A 154 -2.61 2.34 15.23
N ALA A 155 -3.70 1.86 14.62
CA ALA A 155 -3.64 1.26 13.29
C ALA A 155 -3.00 2.22 12.27
N ILE A 156 -3.32 3.52 12.36
CA ILE A 156 -2.77 4.58 11.50
C ILE A 156 -1.25 4.73 11.66
N ASP A 157 -0.72 4.68 12.90
CA ASP A 157 0.74 4.70 13.12
C ASP A 157 1.44 3.61 12.31
N LEU A 158 0.83 2.43 12.28
CA LEU A 158 1.40 1.30 11.58
C LEU A 158 1.28 1.44 10.06
N ILE A 159 0.06 1.55 9.54
CA ILE A 159 -0.19 1.53 8.08
C ILE A 159 0.35 2.76 7.35
N ALA A 160 0.41 3.92 8.03
CA ALA A 160 0.88 5.15 7.43
C ALA A 160 2.35 5.44 7.73
N ARG A 161 2.84 5.17 8.96
CA ARG A 161 4.18 5.66 9.39
C ARG A 161 5.24 4.57 9.41
N ARG A 162 4.93 3.37 9.92
CA ARG A 162 5.91 2.26 10.01
C ARG A 162 6.03 1.49 8.69
N VAL A 163 4.90 1.07 8.13
CA VAL A 163 4.83 0.26 6.90
C VAL A 163 4.64 1.15 5.65
N ARG A 164 3.95 2.28 5.81
CA ARG A 164 3.65 3.28 4.74
C ARG A 164 2.79 2.75 3.58
N LEU A 165 2.13 1.61 3.74
CA LEU A 165 1.23 1.03 2.73
C LEU A 165 0.11 2.00 2.33
N ALA A 166 -0.39 2.81 3.27
CA ALA A 166 -1.42 3.82 3.00
C ALA A 166 -1.01 4.84 1.92
N PHE A 167 0.28 5.20 1.86
CA PHE A 167 0.82 6.13 0.87
C PHE A 167 1.12 5.47 -0.48
N LEU A 168 1.38 4.16 -0.49
CA LEU A 168 1.65 3.41 -1.71
C LEU A 168 0.38 3.01 -2.43
N ASN A 169 -0.58 2.43 -1.69
CA ASN A 169 -1.84 1.97 -2.21
C ASN A 169 -2.91 1.96 -1.10
N VAL A 170 -3.81 2.95 -1.16
CA VAL A 170 -4.91 3.12 -0.20
C VAL A 170 -5.86 1.92 -0.14
N GLN A 171 -6.08 1.22 -1.26
CA GLN A 171 -6.95 0.05 -1.32
C GLN A 171 -6.31 -1.16 -0.65
N ALA A 172 -5.05 -1.44 -0.96
CA ALA A 172 -4.30 -2.50 -0.30
C ALA A 172 -4.14 -2.24 1.22
N ALA A 173 -4.01 -0.97 1.62
CA ALA A 173 -4.02 -0.57 3.02
C ALA A 173 -5.36 -0.91 3.69
N GLN A 174 -6.49 -0.60 3.04
CA GLN A 174 -7.82 -0.94 3.53
C GLN A 174 -8.01 -2.45 3.69
N GLU A 175 -7.54 -3.24 2.72
CA GLU A 175 -7.62 -4.71 2.76
C GLU A 175 -6.72 -5.33 3.84
N ALA A 176 -5.59 -4.70 4.15
CA ALA A 176 -4.68 -5.15 5.19
C ALA A 176 -5.14 -4.80 6.62
N LEU A 177 -6.04 -3.81 6.79
CA LEU A 177 -6.45 -3.31 8.11
C LEU A 177 -6.98 -4.38 9.07
N PRO A 178 -7.85 -5.33 8.67
CA PRO A 178 -8.35 -6.35 9.59
C PRO A 178 -7.25 -7.22 10.18
N GLU A 179 -6.28 -7.65 9.36
CA GLU A 179 -5.15 -8.47 9.84
C GLU A 179 -4.20 -7.64 10.70
N VAL A 180 -3.93 -6.39 10.33
CA VAL A 180 -3.12 -5.46 11.12
C VAL A 180 -3.73 -5.24 12.51
N ILE A 181 -5.02 -4.93 12.59
CA ILE A 181 -5.71 -4.65 13.85
C ILE A 181 -5.75 -5.90 14.72
N LYS A 182 -5.96 -7.06 14.12
CA LYS A 182 -5.89 -8.34 14.84
C LYS A 182 -4.52 -8.52 15.50
N ILE A 183 -3.42 -8.37 14.76
CA ILE A 183 -2.07 -8.55 15.30
C ILE A 183 -1.77 -7.47 16.36
N MET A 184 -2.12 -6.21 16.11
CA MET A 184 -1.94 -5.14 17.11
C MET A 184 -2.76 -5.39 18.36
N SER A 185 -3.97 -5.92 18.24
CA SER A 185 -4.82 -6.28 19.38
C SER A 185 -4.20 -7.38 20.24
N GLU A 186 -3.52 -8.35 19.63
CA GLU A 186 -2.79 -9.40 20.35
C GLU A 186 -1.60 -8.81 21.13
N GLU A 187 -0.86 -7.86 20.54
CA GLU A 187 0.31 -7.24 21.17
C GLU A 187 -0.06 -6.20 22.25
N LEU A 188 -1.15 -5.45 22.05
CA LEU A 188 -1.55 -4.32 22.92
C LEU A 188 -2.69 -4.66 23.88
N GLY A 189 -3.30 -5.85 23.75
CA GLY A 189 -4.42 -6.28 24.59
C GLY A 189 -5.71 -5.49 24.35
N TRP A 190 -6.00 -5.13 23.10
CA TRP A 190 -7.20 -4.36 22.77
C TRP A 190 -8.49 -5.16 22.96
N SER A 191 -9.52 -4.49 23.50
CA SER A 191 -10.88 -5.01 23.54
C SER A 191 -11.52 -4.98 22.14
N GLU A 192 -12.60 -5.73 21.94
CA GLU A 192 -13.37 -5.67 20.69
C GLU A 192 -13.86 -4.25 20.36
N ALA A 193 -14.20 -3.47 21.40
CA ALA A 193 -14.59 -2.08 21.24
C ALA A 193 -13.45 -1.20 20.72
N GLU A 194 -12.23 -1.39 21.23
CA GLU A 194 -11.04 -0.67 20.75
C GLU A 194 -10.65 -1.11 19.34
N GLN A 195 -10.70 -2.42 19.03
CA GLN A 195 -10.47 -2.91 17.67
C GLN A 195 -11.42 -2.26 16.66
N LYS A 196 -12.72 -2.16 16.99
CA LYS A 196 -13.73 -1.51 16.15
C LYS A 196 -13.45 -0.02 15.99
N LYS A 197 -13.06 0.66 17.06
CA LYS A 197 -12.66 2.06 17.04
C LYS A 197 -11.47 2.29 16.11
N GLN A 198 -10.41 1.50 16.26
CA GLN A 198 -9.21 1.56 15.43
C GLN A 198 -9.52 1.31 13.95
N LEU A 199 -10.41 0.36 13.64
CA LEU A 199 -10.85 0.09 12.27
C LEU A 199 -11.59 1.28 11.66
N ASN A 200 -12.50 1.89 12.42
CA ASN A 200 -13.27 3.05 11.96
C ASN A 200 -12.36 4.25 11.72
N GLU A 201 -11.50 4.61 12.69
CA GLU A 201 -10.59 5.74 12.58
C GLU A 201 -9.59 5.56 11.42
N ALA A 202 -9.04 4.36 11.25
CA ALA A 202 -8.13 4.10 10.14
C ALA A 202 -8.84 4.13 8.78
N THR A 203 -10.07 3.62 8.70
CA THR A 203 -10.88 3.68 7.47
C THR A 203 -11.24 5.13 7.13
N GLU A 204 -11.57 5.95 8.12
CA GLU A 204 -11.85 7.37 7.93
C GLU A 204 -10.59 8.13 7.44
N PHE A 205 -9.43 7.84 8.04
CA PHE A 205 -8.13 8.37 7.59
C PHE A 205 -7.84 8.00 6.13
N LEU A 206 -8.03 6.74 5.73
CA LEU A 206 -7.81 6.31 4.34
C LEU A 206 -8.76 7.02 3.36
N ASN A 207 -10.01 7.19 3.77
CA ASN A 207 -11.04 7.86 2.97
C ASN A 207 -10.77 9.34 2.75
N ASN A 208 -10.48 10.06 3.84
CA ASN A 208 -10.43 11.51 3.86
C ASN A 208 -9.03 12.06 3.58
N GLU A 209 -8.01 11.43 4.17
CA GLU A 209 -6.64 11.96 4.12
C GLU A 209 -5.80 11.34 3.01
N MET A 210 -6.03 10.06 2.68
CA MET A 210 -5.25 9.34 1.66
C MET A 210 -5.90 9.31 0.27
N GLY A 211 -7.05 9.98 0.10
CA GLY A 211 -7.67 10.22 -1.21
C GLY A 211 -8.57 9.10 -1.75
N GLN A 212 -8.96 8.11 -0.94
CA GLN A 212 -9.84 7.02 -1.41
C GLN A 212 -11.17 7.54 -1.96
N MET A 213 -11.79 8.52 -1.28
CA MET A 213 -13.06 9.11 -1.73
C MET A 213 -12.90 9.99 -2.97
N VAL A 214 -11.77 10.69 -3.11
CA VAL A 214 -11.49 11.54 -4.28
C VAL A 214 -11.33 10.69 -5.53
N ASN A 215 -10.73 9.51 -5.41
CA ASN A 215 -10.62 8.54 -6.49
C ASN A 215 -12.01 8.05 -6.94
N ARG A 216 -12.92 7.71 -6.00
CA ARG A 216 -14.30 7.33 -6.32
C ARG A 216 -15.09 8.46 -7.00
N ALA A 217 -15.07 9.66 -6.45
CA ALA A 217 -15.80 10.80 -7.03
C ALA A 217 -15.28 11.23 -8.41
N SER A 218 -14.01 10.94 -8.72
CA SER A 218 -13.42 11.17 -10.04
C SER A 218 -13.83 10.08 -11.05
N ARG A 219 -13.98 8.83 -10.60
CA ARG A 219 -14.51 7.71 -11.41
C ARG A 219 -15.98 7.90 -11.78
N ASP A 220 -16.81 8.40 -10.86
CA ASP A 220 -18.25 8.64 -11.11
C ASP A 220 -18.52 9.74 -12.15
N LYS A 221 -17.50 10.50 -12.56
CA LYS A 221 -17.63 11.61 -13.53
C LYS A 221 -17.40 11.21 -14.99
N LEU A 222 -16.98 9.99 -15.30
CA LEU A 222 -16.92 9.54 -16.70
C LEU A 222 -18.32 9.07 -17.13
N PRO A 223 -19.03 9.80 -18.01
CA PRO A 223 -20.37 9.39 -18.42
C PRO A 223 -20.30 8.05 -19.17
N ILE A 224 -20.81 7.00 -18.55
CA ILE A 224 -20.98 5.69 -19.18
C ILE A 224 -22.11 5.82 -20.20
N ASN A 225 -21.76 5.97 -21.48
CA ASN A 225 -22.73 6.05 -22.58
C ASN A 225 -23.09 4.64 -23.09
N LEU A 226 -23.74 3.85 -22.22
CA LEU A 226 -24.19 2.49 -22.49
C LEU A 226 -25.70 2.36 -22.22
N SER A 227 -26.39 1.55 -23.01
CA SER A 227 -27.79 1.20 -22.75
C SER A 227 -27.91 0.28 -21.54
N LYS A 228 -29.12 0.15 -20.97
CA LYS A 228 -29.34 -0.75 -19.82
C LYS A 228 -29.03 -2.20 -20.16
N GLU A 229 -29.33 -2.61 -21.39
CA GLU A 229 -29.07 -3.96 -21.90
C GLU A 229 -27.56 -4.22 -22.04
N GLU A 230 -26.80 -3.23 -22.53
CA GLU A 230 -25.34 -3.32 -22.64
C GLU A 230 -24.65 -3.37 -21.27
N ILE A 231 -25.12 -2.56 -20.32
CA ILE A 231 -24.62 -2.59 -18.95
C ILE A 231 -24.84 -3.98 -18.35
N GLN A 232 -26.03 -4.57 -18.52
CA GLN A 232 -26.31 -5.92 -18.03
C GLN A 232 -25.43 -6.98 -18.71
N LEU A 233 -25.21 -6.87 -20.01
CA LEU A 233 -24.32 -7.75 -20.76
C LEU A 233 -22.88 -7.69 -20.21
N TYR A 234 -22.34 -6.49 -20.00
CA TYR A 234 -20.99 -6.33 -19.50
C TYR A 234 -20.85 -6.77 -18.04
N ILE A 235 -21.84 -6.50 -17.19
CA ILE A 235 -21.86 -7.04 -15.82
C ILE A 235 -21.82 -8.57 -15.83
N LYS A 236 -22.60 -9.22 -16.71
CA LYS A 236 -22.57 -10.68 -16.87
C LYS A 236 -21.17 -11.17 -17.30
N ARG A 237 -20.53 -10.52 -18.28
CA ARG A 237 -19.15 -10.85 -18.70
C ARG A 237 -18.16 -10.73 -17.55
N PHE A 238 -18.23 -9.65 -16.80
CA PHE A 238 -17.35 -9.40 -15.66
C PHE A 238 -17.49 -10.49 -14.59
N GLN A 239 -18.72 -10.90 -14.28
CA GLN A 239 -19.01 -11.96 -13.32
C GLN A 239 -18.53 -13.36 -13.76
N ILE A 240 -18.40 -13.60 -15.07
CA ILE A 240 -17.84 -14.86 -15.58
C ILE A 240 -16.33 -14.93 -15.29
N ILE A 241 -15.63 -13.81 -15.41
CA ILE A 241 -14.19 -13.69 -15.17
C ILE A 241 -13.90 -13.68 -13.66
N ASP A 242 -14.69 -12.94 -12.87
CA ASP A 242 -14.63 -12.93 -11.40
C ASP A 242 -15.30 -14.20 -10.81
N LYS A 243 -14.71 -15.37 -11.06
CA LYS A 243 -15.22 -16.67 -10.61
C LYS A 243 -15.38 -16.75 -9.09
N ASP A 244 -14.56 -16.00 -8.35
CA ASP A 244 -14.54 -15.99 -6.89
C ASP A 244 -15.55 -14.97 -6.30
N ARG A 245 -16.24 -14.18 -7.15
CA ARG A 245 -17.23 -13.14 -6.78
C ARG A 245 -16.69 -12.10 -5.80
N LYS A 246 -15.45 -11.68 -6.02
CA LYS A 246 -14.75 -10.68 -5.19
C LYS A 246 -15.25 -9.25 -5.45
N GLY A 247 -15.92 -9.02 -6.59
CA GLY A 247 -16.32 -7.70 -7.05
C GLY A 247 -15.25 -6.97 -7.86
N TYR A 248 -14.11 -7.63 -8.09
CA TYR A 248 -12.98 -7.14 -8.88
C TYR A 248 -12.28 -8.30 -9.59
N VAL A 249 -11.59 -8.01 -10.70
CA VAL A 249 -10.77 -8.99 -11.44
C VAL A 249 -9.30 -8.72 -11.15
N SER A 250 -8.60 -9.68 -10.53
CA SER A 250 -7.17 -9.58 -10.22
C SER A 250 -6.29 -10.09 -11.36
N ILE A 251 -4.98 -9.80 -11.30
CA ILE A 251 -4.00 -10.35 -12.24
C ILE A 251 -4.00 -11.90 -12.29
N ASN A 252 -4.34 -12.55 -11.17
CA ASN A 252 -4.44 -14.01 -11.10
C ASN A 252 -5.69 -14.53 -11.83
N ASP A 253 -6.78 -13.76 -11.85
CA ASP A 253 -8.00 -14.11 -12.57
C ASP A 253 -7.76 -13.99 -14.08
N ILE A 254 -7.10 -12.91 -14.53
CA ILE A 254 -6.65 -12.73 -15.92
C ILE A 254 -5.73 -13.88 -16.34
N ARG A 255 -4.73 -14.21 -15.52
CA ARG A 255 -3.81 -15.32 -15.79
C ARG A 255 -4.53 -16.66 -15.89
N ARG A 256 -5.50 -16.93 -15.00
CA ARG A 256 -6.29 -18.16 -15.02
C ARG A 256 -7.13 -18.24 -16.29
N SER A 257 -7.80 -17.16 -16.64
CA SER A 257 -8.61 -17.05 -17.86
C SER A 257 -7.78 -17.31 -19.13
N LEU A 258 -6.64 -16.64 -19.28
CA LEU A 258 -5.77 -16.80 -20.46
C LEU A 258 -5.18 -18.21 -20.56
N LYS A 259 -4.82 -18.82 -19.43
CA LYS A 259 -4.35 -20.21 -19.38
C LYS A 259 -5.43 -21.20 -19.79
N GLU A 260 -6.67 -20.98 -19.37
CA GLU A 260 -7.84 -21.78 -19.79
C GLU A 260 -8.18 -21.64 -21.28
N GLN A 261 -7.64 -20.61 -21.95
CA GLN A 261 -7.71 -20.41 -23.41
C GLN A 261 -6.48 -21.00 -24.15
N GLY A 262 -5.59 -21.71 -23.44
CA GLY A 262 -4.40 -22.32 -24.03
C GLY A 262 -3.30 -21.33 -24.39
N LYS A 263 -3.34 -20.10 -23.84
CA LYS A 263 -2.28 -19.10 -24.01
C LYS A 263 -1.45 -19.02 -22.75
N GLU A 264 -0.14 -19.22 -22.89
CA GLU A 264 0.82 -18.83 -21.86
C GLU A 264 1.24 -17.38 -22.11
N VAL A 265 1.19 -16.57 -21.06
CA VAL A 265 1.41 -15.13 -21.11
C VAL A 265 2.41 -14.80 -20.00
N SER A 266 3.40 -13.97 -20.32
CA SER A 266 4.43 -13.54 -19.37
C SER A 266 3.86 -12.65 -18.26
N LYS A 267 4.60 -12.49 -17.15
CA LYS A 267 4.17 -11.60 -16.05
C LYS A 267 4.07 -10.15 -16.53
N GLU A 268 4.98 -9.75 -17.40
CA GLU A 268 5.07 -8.41 -17.99
C GLU A 268 3.84 -8.13 -18.87
N GLU A 269 3.45 -9.09 -19.71
CA GLU A 269 2.24 -8.97 -20.53
C GLU A 269 0.95 -8.94 -19.71
N LEU A 270 0.88 -9.68 -18.59
CA LEU A 270 -0.27 -9.61 -17.69
C LEU A 270 -0.43 -8.24 -17.03
N HIS A 271 0.69 -7.61 -16.63
CA HIS A 271 0.68 -6.25 -16.11
C HIS A 271 0.26 -5.24 -17.17
N GLU A 272 0.73 -5.43 -18.41
CA GLU A 272 0.36 -4.61 -19.55
C GLU A 272 -1.15 -4.70 -19.86
N ILE A 273 -1.75 -5.89 -19.81
CA ILE A 273 -3.20 -6.08 -19.96
C ILE A 273 -3.97 -5.38 -18.84
N LEU A 274 -3.50 -5.53 -17.59
CA LEU A 274 -4.15 -4.92 -16.44
C LEU A 274 -4.11 -3.39 -16.53
N LYS A 275 -2.95 -2.83 -16.91
CA LYS A 275 -2.72 -1.38 -17.06
C LYS A 275 -3.60 -0.73 -18.13
N GLU A 276 -4.14 -1.49 -19.09
CA GLU A 276 -5.09 -0.98 -20.07
C GLU A 276 -6.44 -0.60 -19.46
N ILE A 277 -6.82 -1.19 -18.32
CA ILE A 277 -8.10 -0.96 -17.65
C ILE A 277 -7.97 -0.34 -16.28
N ASP A 278 -6.96 -0.75 -15.51
CA ASP A 278 -6.73 -0.30 -14.14
C ASP A 278 -6.25 1.16 -14.14
N THR A 279 -7.22 2.06 -14.36
CA THR A 279 -7.01 3.51 -14.40
C THR A 279 -6.50 4.04 -13.07
N ASN A 280 -6.80 3.32 -11.99
CA ASN A 280 -6.50 3.73 -10.63
C ASN A 280 -5.18 3.12 -10.09
N MET A 281 -4.58 2.20 -10.87
CA MET A 281 -3.37 1.45 -10.55
C MET A 281 -3.43 0.72 -9.19
N ASN A 282 -4.57 0.10 -8.84
CA ASN A 282 -4.69 -0.72 -7.63
C ASN A 282 -4.31 -2.19 -7.84
N GLY A 283 -3.91 -2.60 -9.04
CA GLY A 283 -3.58 -4.00 -9.34
C GLY A 283 -4.81 -4.86 -9.66
N GLN A 284 -6.00 -4.26 -9.72
CA GLN A 284 -7.28 -4.92 -9.90
C GLN A 284 -8.11 -4.17 -10.94
N VAL A 285 -9.08 -4.85 -11.54
CA VAL A 285 -10.05 -4.25 -12.46
C VAL A 285 -11.42 -4.27 -11.78
N GLU A 286 -11.92 -3.11 -11.40
CA GLU A 286 -13.25 -2.95 -10.79
C GLU A 286 -14.35 -2.90 -11.89
N ILE A 287 -15.61 -3.17 -11.51
CA ILE A 287 -16.73 -3.23 -12.48
C ILE A 287 -16.94 -1.90 -13.20
N ASP A 288 -16.77 -0.80 -12.50
CA ASP A 288 -16.91 0.56 -12.99
C ASP A 288 -15.80 0.90 -13.99
N GLU A 289 -14.56 0.49 -13.74
CA GLU A 289 -13.44 0.65 -14.70
C GLU A 289 -13.66 -0.19 -15.95
N TYR A 290 -14.18 -1.41 -15.77
CA TYR A 290 -14.55 -2.26 -16.89
C TYR A 290 -15.67 -1.64 -17.74
N LEU A 291 -16.73 -1.10 -17.13
CA LEU A 291 -17.80 -0.42 -17.86
C LEU A 291 -17.33 0.86 -18.56
N GLN A 292 -16.45 1.64 -17.93
CA GLN A 292 -15.83 2.81 -18.54
C GLN A 292 -15.01 2.43 -19.77
N MET A 293 -14.18 1.40 -19.67
CA MET A 293 -13.41 0.89 -20.81
C MET A 293 -14.35 0.44 -21.95
N MET A 294 -15.39 -0.34 -21.65
CA MET A 294 -16.33 -0.80 -22.68
C MET A 294 -17.09 0.37 -23.33
N SER A 295 -17.41 1.41 -22.56
CA SER A 295 -18.00 2.65 -23.10
C SER A 295 -17.01 3.42 -24.01
N ALA A 296 -15.73 3.46 -23.64
CA ALA A 296 -14.68 4.09 -24.44
C ALA A 296 -14.41 3.34 -25.76
N ILE A 297 -14.49 2.00 -25.74
CA ILE A 297 -14.40 1.17 -26.95
C ILE A 297 -15.60 1.43 -27.87
N LYS A 298 -16.82 1.41 -27.32
CA LYS A 298 -18.05 1.66 -28.09
C LYS A 298 -18.07 3.05 -28.74
N SER A 299 -17.62 4.06 -28.02
CA SER A 299 -17.56 5.44 -28.51
C SER A 299 -16.37 5.71 -29.45
N GLY A 300 -15.53 4.70 -29.71
CA GLY A 300 -14.38 4.79 -30.63
C GLY A 300 -13.16 5.53 -30.06
N HIS A 301 -13.18 5.91 -28.78
CA HIS A 301 -12.03 6.54 -28.10
C HIS A 301 -10.90 5.55 -27.85
N VAL A 302 -11.22 4.25 -27.70
CA VAL A 302 -10.26 3.16 -27.56
C VAL A 302 -10.44 2.21 -28.73
N ALA A 303 -9.42 2.12 -29.60
CA ALA A 303 -9.48 1.28 -30.78
C ALA A 303 -9.34 -0.22 -30.48
N TYR A 304 -8.63 -0.58 -29.40
CA TYR A 304 -8.33 -1.96 -29.05
C TYR A 304 -8.00 -2.11 -27.55
N SER A 305 -8.53 -3.15 -26.92
CA SER A 305 -8.16 -3.59 -25.57
C SER A 305 -7.99 -5.11 -25.54
N ARG A 306 -6.87 -5.58 -25.01
CA ARG A 306 -6.59 -7.01 -24.84
C ARG A 306 -7.54 -7.65 -23.83
N PHE A 307 -7.86 -6.93 -22.77
CA PHE A 307 -8.78 -7.41 -21.74
C PHE A 307 -10.22 -7.51 -22.26
N ALA A 308 -10.70 -6.52 -23.04
CA ALA A 308 -12.04 -6.59 -23.63
C ALA A 308 -12.20 -7.84 -24.52
N LYS A 309 -11.19 -8.12 -25.36
CA LYS A 309 -11.16 -9.33 -26.19
C LYS A 309 -11.11 -10.62 -25.35
N MET A 310 -10.39 -10.61 -24.24
CA MET A 310 -10.37 -11.75 -23.30
C MET A 310 -11.76 -12.03 -22.73
N ALA A 311 -12.45 -10.98 -22.27
CA ALA A 311 -13.78 -11.06 -21.67
C ALA A 311 -14.84 -11.60 -22.66
N GLU A 312 -14.76 -11.20 -23.93
CA GLU A 312 -15.62 -11.72 -25.00
C GLU A 312 -15.41 -13.22 -25.23
N LEU A 313 -14.15 -13.66 -25.32
CA LEU A 313 -13.81 -15.06 -25.52
C LEU A 313 -14.25 -15.96 -24.35
N GLU A 314 -14.15 -15.45 -23.11
CA GLU A 314 -14.68 -16.13 -21.92
C GLU A 314 -16.19 -16.31 -21.98
N GLU A 315 -16.93 -15.28 -22.38
CA GLU A 315 -18.39 -15.37 -22.53
C GLU A 315 -18.78 -16.42 -23.57
N GLU A 316 -18.19 -16.37 -24.77
CA GLU A 316 -18.50 -17.34 -25.84
C GLU A 316 -18.24 -18.78 -25.39
N LYS A 317 -17.16 -19.01 -24.63
CA LYS A 317 -16.83 -20.32 -24.08
C LYS A 317 -17.87 -20.75 -23.04
N HIS A 318 -18.23 -19.86 -22.12
CA HIS A 318 -19.23 -20.11 -21.11
C HIS A 318 -20.60 -20.47 -21.73
N GLU A 319 -21.01 -19.78 -22.79
CA GLU A 319 -22.26 -20.06 -23.51
C GLU A 319 -22.21 -21.41 -24.25
N LYS A 320 -21.08 -21.75 -24.88
CA LYS A 320 -20.87 -23.07 -25.51
C LYS A 320 -20.94 -24.20 -24.49
N GLU A 321 -20.40 -24.02 -23.29
CA GLU A 321 -20.48 -25.00 -22.21
C GLU A 321 -21.90 -25.15 -21.67
N LEU A 322 -22.66 -24.06 -21.53
CA LEU A 322 -24.08 -24.09 -21.16
C LEU A 322 -24.92 -24.83 -22.20
N LEU A 323 -24.66 -24.60 -23.50
CA LEU A 323 -25.33 -25.30 -24.60
C LEU A 323 -25.01 -26.80 -24.60
N LYS A 324 -23.75 -27.20 -24.37
CA LYS A 324 -23.36 -28.61 -24.22
C LYS A 324 -24.03 -29.29 -23.03
N LYS A 325 -24.19 -28.58 -21.90
CA LYS A 325 -24.92 -29.10 -20.73
C LYS A 325 -26.43 -29.25 -20.94
N LYS A 326 -27.03 -28.40 -21.79
CA LYS A 326 -28.46 -28.49 -22.14
C LYS A 326 -28.77 -29.63 -23.11
N ILE A 327 -27.81 -30.00 -23.96
CA ILE A 327 -27.93 -31.16 -24.86
C ILE A 327 -27.52 -32.41 -24.06
N SER A 328 -28.43 -32.92 -23.23
CA SER A 328 -28.29 -34.27 -22.66
C SER A 328 -28.39 -35.30 -23.80
N VAL A 329 -27.34 -36.09 -23.99
CA VAL A 329 -27.33 -37.22 -24.93
C VAL A 329 -28.04 -38.41 -24.27
N GLU A 330 -29.34 -38.26 -24.00
CA GLU A 330 -30.20 -39.40 -23.71
C GLU A 330 -31.24 -39.55 -24.84
N ARG A 331 -30.98 -40.59 -25.64
CA ARG A 331 -31.91 -41.27 -26.56
C ARG A 331 -32.31 -40.53 -27.83
N SER A 332 -31.38 -40.45 -28.78
CA SER A 332 -31.71 -40.72 -30.19
C SER A 332 -31.60 -42.23 -30.47
N GLY A 333 -32.48 -43.01 -29.85
CA GLY A 333 -32.75 -44.38 -30.29
C GLY A 333 -33.68 -44.30 -31.50
N GLY A 334 -33.11 -44.06 -32.68
CA GLY A 334 -33.84 -44.07 -33.94
C GLY A 334 -33.85 -45.46 -34.56
N GLY A 335 -35.04 -46.00 -34.76
CA GLY A 335 -35.44 -46.55 -36.06
C GLY A 335 -35.43 -48.07 -36.25
N LEU A 336 -36.67 -48.57 -36.42
CA LEU A 336 -37.14 -49.74 -37.19
C LEU A 336 -36.94 -51.15 -36.64
#